data_AF-A0A1Y3SH90-F1
#
_entry.id   AF-A0A1Y3SH90-F1
#
_cell.length_a   1.000
_cell.length_b   1.000
_cell.length_c   1.000
_cell.angle_alpha   90.00
_cell.angle_beta   90.00
_cell.angle_gamma   90.00
#
_symmetry.space_group_name_H-M   'P 1'
#
loop_
_entity.id
_entity.type
_entity.pdbx_description
1 polymer ?
#
loop_
_entity_poly.entity_id
_entity_poly.type
_entity_poly.pdbx_seq_one_letter_code
_entity_poly.pdbx_strand_id
1 'polypeptide(L)'
;MEELLEWMDYIEDIRQEKKVRHKLKDIIVIVLFATLSNVDDWVEMEFFAHYHEEYLKKYIELKNGIPSHDTLCRVFGMLSPEVLQKLYQKWQELLNKDEGKALRKLICIDGKTMRSNKRKEGKPNHILTAWSREDGFSLGQKAVDEKSNEITAIPELLEKIRIKGQVVTIDAMGTQKEIAEKVRKKKGDYVLALKENQKTMYEDVRLFFCDEQEKEQLKKRGAYCKTIEKAHGQIEIREYYQTEQIGWLSQKKEWAGLKSIGMEEKTIKREGEEKKEYRYYISSLKEDEKLFSLAVRGHWSVESMHWHLDVTFKEDANTTLDKQAAENLNIIRKWCISILKMVEIFRPNLSMKKKRFVISMNPEEFLEQVLNF
;
A
#
# COMPACT_ATOMS: atom_id res chain seq x y z
N MET A 1 -18.44 -6.23 13.62
CA MET A 1 -19.11 -5.81 12.37
C MET A 1 -20.24 -4.80 12.58
N GLU A 2 -21.12 -5.01 13.54
CA GLU A 2 -22.22 -4.08 13.86
C GLU A 2 -21.73 -2.64 14.04
N GLU A 3 -20.64 -2.42 14.78
CA GLU A 3 -20.01 -1.09 14.90
C GLU A 3 -19.69 -0.48 13.51
N LEU A 4 -19.10 -1.24 12.58
CA LEU A 4 -18.79 -0.74 11.24
C LEU A 4 -20.06 -0.36 10.46
N LEU A 5 -21.11 -1.19 10.53
CA LEU A 5 -22.39 -0.91 9.87
C LEU A 5 -23.08 0.33 10.42
N GLU A 6 -23.04 0.53 11.74
CA GLU A 6 -23.55 1.74 12.37
C GLU A 6 -22.77 2.96 11.86
N TRP A 7 -21.44 2.86 11.76
CA TRP A 7 -20.61 3.92 11.19
C TRP A 7 -20.99 4.27 9.74
N MET A 8 -21.40 3.28 8.93
CA MET A 8 -21.87 3.52 7.58
C MET A 8 -23.20 4.28 7.52
N ASP A 9 -24.04 4.19 8.57
CA ASP A 9 -25.29 4.95 8.64
C ASP A 9 -25.06 6.45 8.92
N TYR A 10 -23.92 6.83 9.48
CA TYR A 10 -23.54 8.23 9.74
C TYR A 10 -22.84 8.92 8.56
N ILE A 11 -22.64 8.21 7.44
CA ILE A 11 -22.06 8.82 6.26
C ILE A 11 -23.08 9.76 5.63
N GLU A 12 -22.67 11.02 5.46
CA GLU A 12 -23.47 12.00 4.74
C GLU A 12 -23.71 11.54 3.29
N ASP A 13 -24.97 11.29 2.97
CA ASP A 13 -25.40 10.97 1.62
C ASP A 13 -25.69 12.25 0.85
N ILE A 14 -24.71 12.70 0.06
CA ILE A 14 -24.81 13.93 -0.75
C ILE A 14 -25.76 13.79 -1.95
N ARG A 15 -26.34 12.60 -2.18
CA ARG A 15 -27.28 12.37 -3.29
C ARG A 15 -28.61 13.05 -2.99
N GLN A 16 -29.33 13.43 -4.04
CA GLN A 16 -30.63 14.09 -3.90
C GLN A 16 -31.65 13.12 -3.27
N GLU A 17 -32.05 13.37 -2.02
CA GLU A 17 -32.90 12.49 -1.19
C GLU A 17 -34.13 11.95 -1.95
N LYS A 18 -34.86 12.80 -2.67
CA LYS A 18 -36.05 12.42 -3.47
C LYS A 18 -35.78 11.40 -4.60
N LYS A 19 -34.52 11.19 -4.97
CA LYS A 19 -34.07 10.29 -6.05
C LYS A 19 -33.31 9.07 -5.52
N VAL A 20 -33.17 8.95 -4.19
CA VAL A 20 -32.48 7.82 -3.56
C VAL A 20 -33.47 6.70 -3.30
N ARG A 21 -33.24 5.55 -3.94
CA ARG A 21 -33.99 4.30 -3.68
C ARG A 21 -33.19 3.32 -2.81
N HIS A 22 -31.87 3.32 -2.94
CA HIS A 22 -31.00 2.39 -2.22
C HIS A 22 -30.11 3.17 -1.26
N LYS A 23 -30.07 2.74 0.00
CA LYS A 23 -29.22 3.35 1.03
C LYS A 23 -27.76 3.26 0.63
N LEU A 24 -26.96 4.24 1.08
CA LEU A 24 -25.53 4.27 0.77
C LEU A 24 -24.81 3.06 1.39
N LYS A 25 -25.17 2.70 2.63
CA LYS A 25 -24.72 1.51 3.34
C LYS A 25 -24.93 0.22 2.53
N ASP A 26 -26.13 0.00 2.00
CA ASP A 26 -26.47 -1.17 1.18
C ASP A 26 -25.49 -1.33 0.01
N ILE A 27 -25.20 -0.22 -0.69
CA ILE A 27 -24.31 -0.20 -1.84
C ILE A 27 -22.85 -0.48 -1.44
N ILE A 28 -22.35 0.13 -0.35
CA ILE A 28 -20.98 -0.09 0.13
C ILE A 28 -20.78 -1.56 0.55
N VAL A 29 -21.75 -2.14 1.28
CA VAL A 29 -21.69 -3.53 1.74
C VAL A 29 -21.70 -4.50 0.56
N ILE A 30 -22.60 -4.30 -0.42
CA ILE A 30 -22.63 -5.14 -1.63
C ILE A 30 -21.27 -5.14 -2.33
N VAL A 31 -20.71 -3.95 -2.59
CA VAL A 31 -19.44 -3.83 -3.32
C VAL A 31 -18.29 -4.45 -2.53
N LEU A 32 -18.23 -4.26 -1.21
CA LEU A 32 -17.20 -4.88 -0.37
C LEU A 32 -17.29 -6.40 -0.38
N PHE A 33 -18.48 -6.97 -0.15
CA PHE A 33 -18.69 -8.41 -0.05
C PHE A 33 -18.50 -9.12 -1.39
N ALA A 34 -19.00 -8.53 -2.49
CA ALA A 34 -18.75 -9.03 -3.83
C ALA A 34 -17.24 -9.03 -4.13
N THR A 35 -16.54 -7.93 -3.84
CA THR A 35 -15.10 -7.81 -4.09
C THR A 35 -14.29 -8.83 -3.27
N LEU A 36 -14.68 -9.14 -2.02
CA LEU A 36 -14.09 -10.23 -1.25
C LEU A 36 -14.33 -11.61 -1.91
N SER A 37 -15.52 -11.79 -2.48
CA SER A 37 -16.01 -13.02 -3.09
C SER A 37 -15.61 -13.19 -4.57
N ASN A 38 -14.39 -12.77 -4.91
CA ASN A 38 -13.80 -12.96 -6.24
C ASN A 38 -14.50 -12.24 -7.42
N VAL A 39 -15.33 -11.24 -7.14
CA VAL A 39 -15.98 -10.39 -8.17
C VAL A 39 -15.16 -9.14 -8.43
N ASP A 40 -14.95 -8.78 -9.71
CA ASP A 40 -14.05 -7.67 -10.09
C ASP A 40 -14.69 -6.57 -10.95
N ASP A 41 -15.94 -6.74 -11.40
CA ASP A 41 -16.70 -5.76 -12.19
C ASP A 41 -18.12 -5.51 -11.69
N TRP A 42 -18.70 -4.38 -12.11
CA TRP A 42 -20.00 -3.90 -11.60
C TRP A 42 -21.17 -4.81 -11.96
N VAL A 43 -21.14 -5.47 -13.13
CA VAL A 43 -22.22 -6.34 -13.59
C VAL A 43 -22.20 -7.63 -12.78
N GLU A 44 -21.03 -8.21 -12.59
CA GLU A 44 -20.84 -9.34 -11.68
C GLU A 44 -21.24 -9.00 -10.24
N MET A 45 -21.02 -7.76 -9.77
CA MET A 45 -21.46 -7.32 -8.41
C MET A 45 -22.99 -7.32 -8.27
N GLU A 46 -23.71 -6.90 -9.31
CA GLU A 46 -25.17 -6.99 -9.34
C GLU A 46 -25.64 -8.46 -9.30
N PHE A 47 -25.02 -9.34 -10.10
CA PHE A 47 -25.32 -10.76 -10.06
C PHE A 47 -25.05 -11.37 -8.68
N PHE A 48 -23.89 -11.09 -8.09
CA PHE A 48 -23.57 -11.54 -6.72
C PHE A 48 -24.66 -11.12 -5.73
N ALA A 49 -25.10 -9.87 -5.81
CA ALA A 49 -26.14 -9.36 -4.92
C ALA A 49 -27.49 -10.06 -5.11
N HIS A 50 -27.85 -10.44 -6.34
CA HIS A 50 -29.04 -11.26 -6.60
C HIS A 50 -28.92 -12.69 -6.07
N TYR A 51 -27.78 -13.35 -6.26
CA TYR A 51 -27.60 -14.74 -5.80
C TYR A 51 -27.48 -14.87 -4.28
N HIS A 52 -27.05 -13.79 -3.60
CA HIS A 52 -26.84 -13.77 -2.15
C HIS A 52 -27.75 -12.76 -1.43
N GLU A 53 -28.91 -12.44 -1.99
CA GLU A 53 -29.84 -11.44 -1.44
C GLU A 53 -30.24 -11.76 0.02
N GLU A 54 -30.62 -13.01 0.29
CA GLU A 54 -31.05 -13.44 1.63
C GLU A 54 -29.92 -13.34 2.66
N TYR A 55 -28.68 -13.58 2.25
CA TYR A 55 -27.52 -13.38 3.10
C TYR A 55 -27.24 -11.90 3.36
N LEU A 56 -27.29 -11.07 2.30
CA LEU A 56 -27.10 -9.63 2.42
C LEU A 56 -28.14 -8.99 3.36
N LYS A 57 -29.39 -9.49 3.36
CA LYS A 57 -30.46 -9.03 4.26
C LYS A 57 -30.15 -9.20 5.75
N LYS A 58 -29.16 -10.03 6.13
CA LYS A 58 -28.67 -10.10 7.52
C LYS A 58 -27.96 -8.82 7.96
N TYR A 59 -27.42 -8.04 7.02
CA TYR A 59 -26.59 -6.85 7.29
C TYR A 59 -27.19 -5.54 6.77
N ILE A 60 -28.02 -5.60 5.74
CA ILE A 60 -28.57 -4.44 5.03
C ILE A 60 -30.06 -4.64 4.70
N GLU A 61 -30.83 -3.55 4.60
CA GLU A 61 -32.30 -3.66 4.51
C GLU A 61 -32.81 -4.02 3.11
N LEU A 62 -32.19 -3.49 2.05
CA LEU A 62 -32.58 -3.72 0.66
C LEU A 62 -34.09 -3.45 0.37
N LYS A 63 -34.67 -2.42 0.98
CA LYS A 63 -36.12 -2.09 0.89
C LYS A 63 -36.68 -2.02 -0.54
N ASN A 64 -35.86 -1.58 -1.48
CA ASN A 64 -36.23 -1.41 -2.89
C ASN A 64 -35.56 -2.45 -3.80
N GLY A 65 -35.14 -3.59 -3.24
CA GLY A 65 -34.41 -4.65 -3.93
C GLY A 65 -32.95 -4.32 -4.19
N ILE A 66 -32.32 -5.14 -5.04
CA ILE A 66 -30.92 -5.03 -5.43
C ILE A 66 -30.69 -3.82 -6.36
N PRO A 67 -29.71 -2.95 -6.06
CA PRO A 67 -29.33 -1.87 -6.97
C PRO A 67 -28.66 -2.43 -8.23
N SER A 68 -28.98 -1.86 -9.40
CA SER A 68 -28.32 -2.20 -10.66
C SER A 68 -26.83 -1.83 -10.65
N HIS A 69 -26.04 -2.47 -11.51
CA HIS A 69 -24.62 -2.17 -11.72
C HIS A 69 -24.36 -0.68 -12.03
N ASP A 70 -25.23 -0.05 -12.84
CA ASP A 70 -25.19 1.39 -13.11
C ASP A 70 -25.36 2.22 -11.83
N THR A 71 -26.24 1.78 -10.94
CA THR A 71 -26.47 2.45 -9.66
C THR A 71 -25.26 2.29 -8.74
N LEU A 72 -24.70 1.08 -8.65
CA LEU A 72 -23.48 0.82 -7.87
C LEU A 72 -22.33 1.74 -8.34
N CYS A 73 -22.02 1.71 -9.64
CA CYS A 73 -20.94 2.49 -10.24
C CYS A 73 -21.15 4.01 -10.05
N ARG A 74 -22.35 4.51 -10.35
CA ARG A 74 -22.67 5.94 -10.22
C ARG A 74 -22.53 6.44 -8.78
N VAL A 75 -22.99 5.66 -7.80
CA VAL A 75 -22.94 6.05 -6.39
C VAL A 75 -21.49 6.03 -5.90
N PHE A 76 -20.70 5.05 -6.30
CA PHE A 76 -19.25 5.04 -6.08
C PHE A 76 -18.55 6.20 -6.78
N GLY A 77 -19.05 6.72 -7.90
CA GLY A 77 -18.54 7.94 -8.53
C GLY A 77 -18.88 9.23 -7.78
N MET A 78 -19.89 9.21 -6.91
CA MET A 78 -20.29 10.37 -6.10
C MET A 78 -19.70 10.35 -4.68
N LEU A 79 -19.35 9.16 -4.17
CA LEU A 79 -18.83 8.99 -2.82
C LEU A 79 -17.44 9.63 -2.67
N SER A 80 -17.23 10.47 -1.66
CA SER A 80 -15.91 11.05 -1.38
C SER A 80 -14.90 9.95 -1.01
N PRO A 81 -13.72 9.88 -1.68
CA PRO A 81 -12.66 8.94 -1.32
C PRO A 81 -12.18 9.08 0.12
N GLU A 82 -12.18 10.29 0.67
CA GLU A 82 -11.82 10.53 2.08
C GLU A 82 -12.78 9.84 3.05
N VAL A 83 -14.07 9.79 2.73
CA VAL A 83 -15.07 9.11 3.57
C VAL A 83 -14.82 7.61 3.57
N LEU A 84 -14.59 7.02 2.40
CA LEU A 84 -14.34 5.58 2.28
C LEU A 84 -12.99 5.19 2.92
N GLN A 85 -11.97 6.02 2.78
CA GLN A 85 -10.68 5.83 3.45
C GLN A 85 -10.81 5.91 4.98
N LYS A 86 -11.68 6.79 5.51
CA LYS A 86 -11.98 6.85 6.96
C LYS A 86 -12.69 5.59 7.45
N LEU A 87 -13.66 5.07 6.70
CA LEU A 87 -14.30 3.78 7.01
C LEU A 87 -13.25 2.66 7.09
N TYR A 88 -12.36 2.60 6.09
CA TYR A 88 -11.29 1.62 6.06
C TYR A 88 -10.33 1.76 7.26
N GLN A 89 -9.94 2.99 7.62
CA GLN A 89 -9.12 3.24 8.81
C GLN A 89 -9.85 2.82 10.09
N LYS A 90 -11.15 3.09 10.22
CA LYS A 90 -11.95 2.72 11.38
C LYS A 90 -11.99 1.21 11.56
N TRP A 91 -12.23 0.46 10.48
CA TRP A 91 -12.12 -1.01 10.51
C TRP A 91 -10.79 -1.48 11.10
N GLN A 92 -9.68 -0.86 10.71
CA GLN A 92 -8.36 -1.21 11.23
C GLN A 92 -8.15 -0.79 12.68
N GLU A 93 -8.72 0.34 13.11
CA GLU A 93 -8.70 0.73 14.52
C GLU A 93 -9.46 -0.28 15.40
N LEU A 94 -10.58 -0.83 14.92
CA LEU A 94 -11.35 -1.86 15.65
C LEU A 94 -10.52 -3.12 15.86
N LEU A 95 -9.82 -3.59 14.83
CA LEU A 95 -9.00 -4.80 14.89
C LEU A 95 -7.75 -4.64 15.77
N ASN A 96 -7.19 -3.43 15.83
CA ASN A 96 -5.99 -3.15 16.61
C ASN A 96 -6.29 -2.68 18.05
N LYS A 97 -7.55 -2.74 18.51
CA LYS A 97 -7.96 -2.31 19.88
C LYS A 97 -7.14 -3.03 20.98
N ASP A 98 -6.72 -4.26 20.73
CA ASP A 98 -6.01 -5.10 21.71
C ASP A 98 -4.48 -5.18 21.49
N GLU A 99 -3.93 -4.54 20.46
CA GLU A 99 -2.47 -4.53 20.23
C GLU A 99 -1.78 -3.52 21.16
N GLY A 100 -1.09 -4.03 22.18
CA GLY A 100 -0.28 -3.24 23.10
C GLY A 100 0.90 -2.54 22.44
N LYS A 101 0.99 -1.22 22.63
CA LYS A 101 2.10 -0.28 22.31
C LYS A 101 2.56 -0.22 20.85
N ALA A 102 2.63 1.02 20.35
CA ALA A 102 3.15 1.41 19.04
C ALA A 102 4.53 0.79 18.73
N LEU A 103 4.51 -0.36 18.06
CA LEU A 103 5.66 -0.87 17.32
C LEU A 103 6.07 0.18 16.29
N ARG A 104 7.38 0.29 16.05
CA ARG A 104 7.90 1.11 14.97
C ARG A 104 7.57 0.41 13.65
N LYS A 105 6.59 0.95 12.93
CA LYS A 105 6.08 0.49 11.65
C LYS A 105 6.84 1.13 10.50
N LEU A 106 6.87 0.39 9.41
CA LEU A 106 7.38 0.80 8.12
C LEU A 106 6.22 1.25 7.23
N ILE A 107 6.25 2.53 6.87
CA ILE A 107 5.27 3.14 5.97
C ILE A 107 5.94 3.29 4.60
N CYS A 108 5.50 2.48 3.64
CA CYS A 108 5.99 2.49 2.27
C CYS A 108 5.10 3.38 1.42
N ILE A 109 5.68 4.36 0.74
CA ILE A 109 4.96 5.24 -0.18
C ILE A 109 5.37 4.91 -1.61
N ASP A 110 4.39 4.58 -2.44
CA ASP A 110 4.59 4.28 -3.86
C ASP A 110 3.32 4.60 -4.66
N GLY A 111 3.51 4.89 -5.94
CA GLY A 111 2.48 5.26 -6.89
C GLY A 111 2.13 4.12 -7.84
N LYS A 112 0.84 3.91 -8.10
CA LYS A 112 0.37 2.95 -9.11
C LYS A 112 -0.59 3.60 -10.10
N THR A 113 -0.31 3.36 -11.39
CA THR A 113 -1.20 3.74 -12.50
C THR A 113 -2.19 2.62 -12.81
N MET A 114 -3.47 2.94 -12.89
CA MET A 114 -4.56 2.04 -13.31
C MET A 114 -4.70 2.06 -14.85
N ARG A 115 -4.09 1.09 -15.54
CA ARG A 115 -3.81 1.23 -16.99
C ARG A 115 -5.06 1.29 -17.87
N SER A 116 -6.12 0.56 -17.51
CA SER A 116 -7.38 0.49 -18.29
C SER A 116 -8.39 1.58 -17.93
N ASN A 117 -8.10 2.44 -16.94
CA ASN A 117 -8.90 3.62 -16.60
C ASN A 117 -8.58 4.82 -17.53
N LYS A 118 -8.40 4.57 -18.84
CA LYS A 118 -8.07 5.63 -19.80
C LYS A 118 -9.30 6.00 -20.64
N ARG A 119 -9.70 7.27 -20.62
CA ARG A 119 -10.62 7.83 -21.62
C ARG A 119 -9.84 8.41 -22.78
N LYS A 120 -9.99 7.88 -24.00
CA LYS A 120 -9.44 8.46 -25.26
C LYS A 120 -8.03 9.07 -25.09
N GLU A 121 -7.89 10.39 -25.11
CA GLU A 121 -6.63 11.16 -24.98
C GLU A 121 -6.21 11.48 -23.53
N GLY A 122 -7.05 11.23 -22.54
CA GLY A 122 -6.76 11.49 -21.13
C GLY A 122 -5.70 10.56 -20.53
N LYS A 123 -5.11 10.96 -19.40
CA LYS A 123 -4.18 10.10 -18.64
C LYS A 123 -4.97 9.13 -17.74
N PRO A 124 -4.51 7.87 -17.61
CA PRO A 124 -5.06 6.95 -16.63
C PRO A 124 -4.91 7.50 -15.20
N ASN A 125 -5.79 7.10 -14.29
CA ASN A 125 -5.63 7.42 -12.89
C ASN A 125 -4.32 6.87 -12.34
N HIS A 126 -3.62 7.71 -11.58
CA HIS A 126 -2.43 7.36 -10.85
C HIS A 126 -2.67 7.61 -9.37
N ILE A 127 -2.56 6.56 -8.54
CA ILE A 127 -2.89 6.60 -7.12
C ILE A 127 -1.62 6.41 -6.31
N LEU A 128 -1.27 7.43 -5.54
CA LEU A 128 -0.20 7.37 -4.55
C LEU A 128 -0.74 6.77 -3.25
N THR A 129 -0.05 5.76 -2.70
CA THR A 129 -0.51 5.02 -1.53
C THR A 129 0.54 5.04 -0.42
N ALA A 130 0.12 5.25 0.82
CA ALA A 130 0.93 5.04 2.01
C ALA A 130 0.53 3.72 2.66
N TRP A 131 1.36 2.70 2.48
CA TRP A 131 1.13 1.33 2.92
C TRP A 131 1.88 1.01 4.20
N SER A 132 1.18 0.50 5.22
CA SER A 132 1.82 -0.02 6.45
C SER A 132 2.20 -1.48 6.21
N ARG A 133 3.50 -1.80 6.26
CA ARG A 133 3.97 -3.16 6.01
C ARG A 133 3.47 -4.13 7.09
N GLU A 134 3.67 -3.77 8.35
CA GLU A 134 3.39 -4.62 9.51
C GLU A 134 1.89 -4.89 9.61
N ASP A 135 1.08 -3.85 9.42
CA ASP A 135 -0.37 -3.99 9.54
C ASP A 135 -1.01 -4.53 8.25
N GLY A 136 -0.31 -4.44 7.12
CA GLY A 136 -0.81 -4.91 5.84
C GLY A 136 -2.04 -4.16 5.33
N PHE A 137 -2.15 -2.85 5.59
CA PHE A 137 -3.24 -1.99 5.12
C PHE A 137 -2.75 -0.61 4.66
N SER A 138 -3.62 0.11 3.92
CA SER A 138 -3.35 1.47 3.45
C SER A 138 -3.70 2.50 4.51
N LEU A 139 -2.71 3.22 5.03
CA LEU A 139 -2.91 4.34 5.95
C LEU A 139 -3.56 5.54 5.28
N GLY A 140 -3.40 5.67 3.97
CA GLY A 140 -4.00 6.72 3.18
C GLY A 140 -3.58 6.62 1.73
N GLN A 141 -4.34 7.27 0.87
CA GLN A 141 -4.00 7.40 -0.55
C GLN A 141 -4.42 8.76 -1.08
N LYS A 142 -3.87 9.11 -2.25
CA LYS A 142 -4.24 10.30 -3.00
C LYS A 142 -4.12 10.01 -4.49
N ALA A 143 -5.19 10.26 -5.25
CA ALA A 143 -5.10 10.37 -6.70
C ALA A 143 -4.23 11.58 -7.10
N VAL A 144 -3.28 11.35 -8.00
CA VAL A 144 -2.43 12.40 -8.57
C VAL A 144 -3.17 13.04 -9.73
N ASP A 145 -3.35 14.35 -9.66
CA ASP A 145 -4.00 15.12 -10.72
C ASP A 145 -3.25 14.99 -12.05
N GLU A 146 -3.96 15.10 -13.18
CA GLU A 146 -3.36 14.91 -14.53
C GLU A 146 -2.18 15.87 -14.85
N LYS A 147 -2.14 17.01 -14.15
CA LYS A 147 -1.12 18.07 -14.25
C LYS A 147 -0.09 18.05 -13.12
N SER A 148 -0.26 17.16 -12.14
CA SER A 148 0.57 17.03 -10.94
C SER A 148 1.49 15.81 -11.06
N ASN A 149 2.52 15.75 -10.22
CA ASN A 149 3.45 14.63 -10.15
C ASN A 149 3.41 14.02 -8.74
N GLU A 150 3.94 12.81 -8.57
CA GLU A 150 4.04 12.18 -7.24
C GLU A 150 4.79 13.05 -6.22
N ILE A 151 5.78 13.82 -6.68
CA ILE A 151 6.59 14.72 -5.84
C ILE A 151 5.74 15.72 -5.05
N THR A 152 4.67 16.25 -5.64
CA THR A 152 3.76 17.21 -4.98
C THR A 152 2.68 16.50 -4.16
N ALA A 153 2.26 15.29 -4.56
CA ALA A 153 1.26 14.51 -3.86
C ALA A 153 1.78 13.84 -2.57
N ILE A 154 3.05 13.42 -2.54
CA ILE A 154 3.69 12.80 -1.35
C ILE A 154 3.58 13.72 -0.13
N PRO A 155 3.98 15.01 -0.19
CA PRO A 155 3.82 15.92 0.93
C PRO A 155 2.39 16.01 1.46
N GLU A 156 1.38 16.05 0.59
CA GLU A 156 -0.03 16.18 0.99
C GLU A 156 -0.56 14.88 1.62
N LEU A 157 -0.15 13.73 1.08
CA LEU A 157 -0.45 12.44 1.68
C LEU A 157 0.17 12.31 3.07
N LEU A 158 1.44 12.72 3.22
CA LEU A 158 2.13 12.76 4.51
C LEU A 158 1.40 13.63 5.52
N GLU A 159 0.67 14.68 5.12
CA GLU A 159 -0.14 15.51 6.02
C GLU A 159 -1.32 14.76 6.62
N LYS A 160 -1.99 13.92 5.82
CA LYS A 160 -3.19 13.18 6.22
C LYS A 160 -2.89 11.99 7.15
N ILE A 161 -1.64 11.50 7.18
CA ILE A 161 -1.25 10.31 7.96
C ILE A 161 -0.39 10.64 9.20
N ARG A 162 -0.44 9.74 10.21
CA ARG A 162 0.36 9.82 11.43
C ARG A 162 1.66 9.02 11.27
N ILE A 163 2.80 9.72 11.16
CA ILE A 163 4.13 9.09 10.95
C ILE A 163 5.10 9.30 12.12
N LYS A 164 4.63 9.86 13.24
CA LYS A 164 5.48 10.15 14.40
C LYS A 164 6.08 8.85 14.94
N GLY A 165 7.42 8.80 15.01
CA GLY A 165 8.18 7.63 15.47
C GLY A 165 8.22 6.47 14.47
N GLN A 166 7.66 6.63 13.28
CA GLN A 166 7.59 5.61 12.22
C GLN A 166 8.73 5.80 11.21
N VAL A 167 9.04 4.77 10.41
CA VAL A 167 10.01 4.87 9.30
C VAL A 167 9.25 4.95 7.99
N VAL A 168 9.51 5.98 7.18
CA VAL A 168 8.93 6.17 5.86
C VAL A 168 9.93 5.72 4.80
N THR A 169 9.52 4.85 3.89
CA THR A 169 10.31 4.50 2.69
C THR A 169 9.65 5.04 1.45
N ILE A 170 10.44 5.56 0.54
CA ILE A 170 9.98 6.14 -0.72
C ILE A 170 10.96 5.73 -1.81
N ASP A 171 10.40 5.55 -3.01
CA ASP A 171 11.15 5.28 -4.22
C ASP A 171 12.14 6.43 -4.55
N ALA A 172 12.92 6.23 -5.60
CA ALA A 172 13.91 7.21 -5.99
C ALA A 172 13.29 8.52 -6.52
N MET A 173 12.14 8.47 -7.20
CA MET A 173 11.50 9.66 -7.73
C MET A 173 11.04 10.62 -6.61
N GLY A 174 10.55 10.07 -5.51
CA GLY A 174 10.18 10.80 -4.29
C GLY A 174 11.36 11.26 -3.41
N THR A 175 12.61 10.96 -3.77
CA THR A 175 13.80 11.39 -3.02
C THR A 175 14.08 12.87 -3.23
N GLN A 176 13.36 13.70 -2.46
CA GLN A 176 13.43 15.16 -2.49
C GLN A 176 13.67 15.73 -1.09
N LYS A 177 14.40 16.85 -1.03
CA LYS A 177 14.77 17.51 0.23
C LYS A 177 13.55 17.99 1.02
N GLU A 178 12.54 18.52 0.33
CA GLU A 178 11.29 18.98 0.94
C GLU A 178 10.51 17.83 1.59
N ILE A 179 10.49 16.66 0.96
CA ILE A 179 9.85 15.45 1.49
C ILE A 179 10.59 14.97 2.75
N ALA A 180 11.92 14.91 2.69
CA ALA A 180 12.75 14.59 3.86
C ALA A 180 12.49 15.56 5.03
N GLU A 181 12.45 16.87 4.75
CA GLU A 181 12.15 17.89 5.75
C GLU A 181 10.75 17.70 6.36
N LYS A 182 9.74 17.39 5.54
CA LYS A 182 8.38 17.17 6.00
C LYS A 182 8.26 15.95 6.91
N VAL A 183 8.92 14.83 6.55
CA VAL A 183 8.98 13.64 7.39
C VAL A 183 9.60 13.96 8.75
N ARG A 184 10.73 14.71 8.75
CA ARG A 184 11.39 15.12 9.99
C ARG A 184 10.56 16.09 10.83
N LYS A 185 9.88 17.07 10.22
CA LYS A 185 8.96 18.01 10.90
C LYS A 185 7.86 17.26 11.65
N LYS A 186 7.36 16.16 11.07
CA LYS A 186 6.38 15.26 11.70
C LYS A 186 6.97 14.23 12.68
N LYS A 187 8.27 14.33 13.01
CA LYS A 187 9.00 13.43 13.91
C LYS A 187 8.99 11.97 13.43
N GLY A 188 8.93 11.75 12.12
CA GLY A 188 9.19 10.45 11.50
C GLY A 188 10.66 10.33 11.07
N ASP A 189 11.07 9.10 10.79
CA ASP A 189 12.34 8.82 10.13
C ASP A 189 12.11 8.42 8.67
N TYR A 190 13.12 8.55 7.82
CA TYR A 190 13.05 8.15 6.43
C TYR A 190 14.21 7.26 6.01
N VAL A 191 13.95 6.43 5.00
CA VAL A 191 14.95 5.75 4.16
C VAL A 191 14.53 5.97 2.71
N LEU A 192 15.30 6.75 1.97
CA LEU A 192 14.95 7.16 0.60
C LEU A 192 15.92 6.54 -0.40
N ALA A 193 15.39 5.96 -1.48
CA ALA A 193 16.22 5.36 -2.51
C ALA A 193 16.94 6.43 -3.33
N LEU A 194 18.23 6.24 -3.60
CA LEU A 194 19.08 7.20 -4.30
C LEU A 194 19.39 6.68 -5.72
N LYS A 195 19.07 7.47 -6.74
CA LYS A 195 19.39 7.23 -8.15
C LYS A 195 19.90 8.52 -8.81
N GLU A 196 19.95 8.52 -10.14
CA GLU A 196 20.46 9.63 -10.96
C GLU A 196 19.67 10.94 -10.83
N ASN A 197 18.46 10.92 -10.24
CA ASN A 197 17.72 12.14 -9.92
C ASN A 197 18.44 13.04 -8.90
N GLN A 198 19.38 12.49 -8.13
CA GLN A 198 20.30 13.21 -7.25
C GLN A 198 21.74 12.89 -7.64
N LYS A 199 22.11 13.13 -8.90
CA LYS A 199 23.33 12.63 -9.55
C LYS A 199 24.61 12.78 -8.70
N THR A 200 24.90 13.97 -8.18
CA THR A 200 26.11 14.21 -7.38
C THR A 200 26.13 13.35 -6.11
N MET A 201 25.04 13.35 -5.34
CA MET A 201 24.92 12.53 -4.13
C MET A 201 25.01 11.04 -4.45
N TYR A 202 24.39 10.62 -5.55
CA TYR A 202 24.42 9.24 -6.01
C TYR A 202 25.85 8.79 -6.36
N GLU A 203 26.58 9.60 -7.12
CA GLU A 203 27.97 9.31 -7.49
C GLU A 203 28.88 9.27 -6.26
N ASP A 204 28.75 10.24 -5.35
CA ASP A 204 29.46 10.30 -4.08
C ASP A 204 29.27 9.03 -3.24
N VAL A 205 28.01 8.64 -3.02
CA VAL A 205 27.65 7.44 -2.25
C VAL A 205 28.09 6.17 -2.96
N ARG A 206 27.95 6.11 -4.29
CA ARG A 206 28.41 4.97 -5.10
C ARG A 206 29.92 4.80 -4.98
N LEU A 207 30.69 5.87 -5.12
CA LEU A 207 32.16 5.84 -5.01
C LEU A 207 32.61 5.37 -3.63
N PHE A 208 31.96 5.85 -2.56
CA PHE A 208 32.24 5.41 -1.20
C PHE A 208 32.06 3.89 -1.03
N PHE A 209 30.94 3.33 -1.49
CA PHE A 209 30.68 1.88 -1.36
C PHE A 209 31.38 1.02 -2.42
N CYS A 210 31.92 1.61 -3.49
CA CYS A 210 32.79 0.91 -4.43
C CYS A 210 34.17 0.59 -3.84
N ASP A 211 34.59 1.29 -2.78
CA ASP A 211 35.84 0.97 -2.08
C ASP A 211 35.70 -0.32 -1.24
N GLU A 212 36.43 -1.35 -1.64
CA GLU A 212 36.42 -2.65 -0.97
C GLU A 212 37.00 -2.57 0.45
N GLN A 213 37.94 -1.65 0.70
CA GLN A 213 38.52 -1.46 2.03
C GLN A 213 37.48 -0.89 2.99
N GLU A 214 36.69 0.09 2.53
CA GLU A 214 35.59 0.67 3.32
C GLU A 214 34.53 -0.38 3.64
N LYS A 215 34.11 -1.18 2.64
CA LYS A 215 33.17 -2.29 2.88
C LYS A 215 33.69 -3.29 3.91
N GLU A 216 34.97 -3.65 3.84
CA GLU A 216 35.59 -4.57 4.80
C GLU A 216 35.67 -3.96 6.21
N GLN A 217 35.93 -2.66 6.32
CA GLN A 217 35.88 -1.96 7.60
C GLN A 217 34.47 -1.93 8.19
N LEU A 218 33.44 -1.68 7.37
CA LEU A 218 32.04 -1.71 7.83
C LEU A 218 31.63 -3.09 8.33
N LYS A 219 32.06 -4.16 7.65
CA LYS A 219 31.87 -5.54 8.11
C LYS A 219 32.51 -5.77 9.48
N LYS A 220 33.76 -5.33 9.67
CA LYS A 220 34.49 -5.48 10.95
C LYS A 220 33.83 -4.71 12.11
N ARG A 221 33.18 -3.58 11.81
CA ARG A 221 32.48 -2.75 12.80
C ARG A 221 31.07 -3.22 13.12
N GLY A 222 30.56 -4.23 12.40
CA GLY A 222 29.20 -4.75 12.58
C GLY A 222 28.12 -3.94 11.87
N ALA A 223 28.48 -2.96 11.04
CA ALA A 223 27.55 -2.11 10.29
C ALA A 223 27.06 -2.78 8.99
N TYR A 224 26.75 -4.08 9.10
CA TYR A 224 26.53 -4.98 7.98
C TYR A 224 25.53 -6.08 8.32
N CYS A 225 24.64 -6.42 7.38
CA CYS A 225 23.73 -7.55 7.49
C CYS A 225 23.70 -8.37 6.20
N LYS A 226 23.62 -9.70 6.32
CA LYS A 226 23.53 -10.63 5.18
C LYS A 226 22.30 -11.50 5.28
N THR A 227 21.61 -11.67 4.17
CA THR A 227 20.53 -12.65 4.01
C THR A 227 20.75 -13.51 2.78
N ILE A 228 20.45 -14.81 2.87
CA ILE A 228 20.61 -15.78 1.79
C ILE A 228 19.29 -16.51 1.63
N GLU A 229 18.75 -16.51 0.41
CA GLU A 229 17.49 -17.16 0.09
C GLU A 229 17.67 -18.05 -1.14
N LYS A 230 17.09 -19.24 -1.08
CA LYS A 230 17.02 -20.17 -2.21
C LYS A 230 15.60 -20.15 -2.76
N ALA A 231 15.43 -19.76 -4.02
CA ALA A 231 14.13 -19.70 -4.68
C ALA A 231 14.24 -20.21 -6.12
N HIS A 232 13.39 -21.16 -6.52
CA HIS A 232 13.24 -21.66 -7.90
C HIS A 232 14.56 -21.96 -8.64
N GLY A 233 15.52 -22.61 -7.96
CA GLY A 233 16.83 -22.97 -8.55
C GLY A 233 17.87 -21.83 -8.57
N GLN A 234 17.52 -20.66 -8.05
CA GLN A 234 18.40 -19.50 -7.90
C GLN A 234 18.78 -19.30 -6.42
N ILE A 235 20.02 -18.85 -6.18
CA ILE A 235 20.45 -18.36 -4.87
C ILE A 235 20.51 -16.84 -4.95
N GLU A 236 19.74 -16.18 -4.08
CA GLU A 236 19.76 -14.74 -3.91
C GLU A 236 20.44 -14.39 -2.60
N ILE A 237 21.54 -13.64 -2.69
CA ILE A 237 22.30 -13.14 -1.55
C ILE A 237 22.08 -11.64 -1.50
N ARG A 238 21.59 -11.12 -0.38
CA ARG A 238 21.47 -9.67 -0.15
C ARG A 238 22.37 -9.27 1.01
N GLU A 239 23.20 -8.27 0.76
CA GLU A 239 24.14 -7.68 1.69
C GLU A 239 23.77 -6.21 1.90
N TYR A 240 23.57 -5.81 3.15
CA TYR A 240 23.20 -4.45 3.51
C TYR A 240 24.35 -3.81 4.28
N TYR A 241 24.70 -2.59 3.88
CA TYR A 241 25.74 -1.78 4.50
C TYR A 241 25.14 -0.44 4.91
N GLN A 242 25.52 0.08 6.07
CA GLN A 242 25.09 1.39 6.54
C GLN A 242 26.25 2.09 7.26
N THR A 243 26.36 3.41 7.16
CA THR A 243 27.39 4.16 7.88
C THR A 243 26.94 5.56 8.26
N GLU A 244 27.34 6.02 9.44
CA GLU A 244 27.21 7.42 9.88
C GLU A 244 28.42 8.29 9.48
N GLN A 245 29.46 7.72 8.88
CA GLN A 245 30.65 8.44 8.42
C GLN A 245 30.38 9.22 7.14
N ILE A 246 29.51 10.23 7.22
CA ILE A 246 29.05 11.04 6.11
C ILE A 246 29.54 12.50 6.20
N GLY A 247 30.59 12.75 7.01
CA GLY A 247 31.13 14.11 7.22
C GLY A 247 31.72 14.74 5.95
N TRP A 248 32.17 13.90 5.01
CA TRP A 248 32.72 14.29 3.72
C TRP A 248 31.63 14.65 2.68
N LEU A 249 30.37 14.28 2.94
CA LEU A 249 29.28 14.49 1.98
C LEU A 249 28.87 15.97 1.96
N SER A 250 29.23 16.66 0.88
CA SER A 250 29.02 18.11 0.71
C SER A 250 27.56 18.53 0.94
N GLN A 251 26.62 17.76 0.38
CA GLN A 251 25.19 18.03 0.41
C GLN A 251 24.51 17.64 1.74
N LYS A 252 25.25 17.13 2.74
CA LYS A 252 24.67 16.66 4.02
C LYS A 252 23.78 17.70 4.69
N LYS A 253 24.18 18.98 4.66
CA LYS A 253 23.45 20.08 5.32
C LYS A 253 22.11 20.40 4.65
N GLU A 254 21.94 19.99 3.39
CA GLU A 254 20.73 20.26 2.60
C GLU A 254 19.61 19.24 2.89
N TRP A 255 19.95 18.11 3.52
CA TRP A 255 19.01 17.05 3.87
C TRP A 255 18.67 17.08 5.36
N ALA A 256 17.44 17.47 5.67
CA ALA A 256 16.96 17.58 7.03
C ALA A 256 17.10 16.25 7.78
N GLY A 257 17.90 16.23 8.84
CA GLY A 257 18.06 15.06 9.71
C GLY A 257 18.80 13.88 9.10
N LEU A 258 19.52 14.05 7.98
CA LEU A 258 20.38 13.02 7.40
C LEU A 258 21.46 12.60 8.40
N LYS A 259 21.51 11.30 8.71
CA LYS A 259 22.47 10.74 9.67
C LYS A 259 23.34 9.66 9.05
N SER A 260 22.79 8.89 8.12
CA SER A 260 23.51 7.78 7.50
C SER A 260 23.22 7.65 6.01
N ILE A 261 24.14 7.01 5.32
CA ILE A 261 23.96 6.46 3.97
C ILE A 261 23.99 4.94 4.05
N GLY A 262 23.39 4.27 3.07
CA GLY A 262 23.42 2.82 3.02
C GLY A 262 23.38 2.27 1.60
N MET A 263 23.74 0.99 1.48
CA MET A 263 23.75 0.24 0.23
C MET A 263 23.14 -1.14 0.45
N GLU A 264 22.37 -1.60 -0.53
CA GLU A 264 22.02 -3.01 -0.73
C GLU A 264 22.81 -3.53 -1.94
N GLU A 265 23.62 -4.56 -1.73
CA GLU A 265 24.23 -5.38 -2.77
C GLU A 265 23.44 -6.68 -2.89
N LYS A 266 22.79 -6.86 -4.03
CA LYS A 266 22.03 -8.07 -4.36
C LYS A 266 22.82 -8.88 -5.38
N THR A 267 23.19 -10.10 -5.00
CA THR A 267 23.85 -11.07 -5.86
C THR A 267 22.87 -12.19 -6.20
N ILE A 268 22.60 -12.36 -7.49
CA ILE A 268 21.79 -13.43 -8.06
C ILE A 268 22.73 -14.45 -8.68
N LYS A 269 22.64 -15.71 -8.24
CA LYS A 269 23.37 -16.84 -8.84
C LYS A 269 22.40 -17.82 -9.50
N ARG A 270 22.54 -18.04 -10.81
CA ARG A 270 21.75 -18.99 -11.60
C ARG A 270 22.65 -19.74 -12.56
N GLU A 271 22.66 -21.07 -12.51
CA GLU A 271 23.32 -21.95 -13.50
C GLU A 271 24.78 -21.57 -13.85
N GLY A 272 25.53 -21.03 -12.87
CA GLY A 272 26.93 -20.61 -13.05
C GLY A 272 27.12 -19.13 -13.41
N GLU A 273 26.06 -18.39 -13.74
CA GLU A 273 26.08 -16.94 -13.93
C GLU A 273 25.84 -16.20 -12.61
N GLU A 274 26.63 -15.14 -12.38
CA GLU A 274 26.49 -14.24 -11.25
C GLU A 274 26.15 -12.83 -11.73
N LYS A 275 25.00 -12.31 -11.30
CA LYS A 275 24.59 -10.93 -11.56
C LYS A 275 24.55 -10.16 -10.24
N LYS A 276 25.23 -9.03 -10.19
CA LYS A 276 25.21 -8.10 -9.06
C LYS A 276 24.40 -6.86 -9.38
N GLU A 277 23.53 -6.47 -8.46
CA GLU A 277 22.72 -5.26 -8.51
C GLU A 277 22.97 -4.45 -7.24
N TYR A 278 23.17 -3.15 -7.39
CA TYR A 278 23.43 -2.24 -6.28
C TYR A 278 22.31 -1.22 -6.16
N ARG A 279 21.86 -0.97 -4.94
CA ARG A 279 20.91 0.10 -4.62
C ARG A 279 21.45 0.93 -3.49
N TYR A 280 21.38 2.25 -3.62
CA TYR A 280 21.92 3.20 -2.66
C TYR A 280 20.79 3.95 -1.98
N TYR A 281 21.02 4.38 -0.74
CA TYR A 281 19.99 5.00 0.09
C TYR A 281 20.57 6.10 0.96
N ILE A 282 19.71 7.05 1.30
CA ILE A 282 19.98 8.07 2.32
C ILE A 282 18.97 7.92 3.46
N SER A 283 19.40 8.18 4.69
CA SER A 283 18.60 7.83 5.88
C SER A 283 18.74 8.83 7.03
N SER A 284 17.64 9.09 7.73
CA SER A 284 17.65 9.83 8.99
C SER A 284 17.90 8.93 10.21
N LEU A 285 17.99 7.62 9.99
CA LEU A 285 18.32 6.62 10.99
C LEU A 285 19.80 6.72 11.37
N LYS A 286 20.09 6.42 12.64
CA LYS A 286 21.45 6.08 13.05
C LYS A 286 21.84 4.71 12.47
N GLU A 287 23.10 4.33 12.65
CA GLU A 287 23.57 2.98 12.32
C GLU A 287 22.73 1.94 13.08
N ASP A 288 21.89 1.23 12.33
CA ASP A 288 20.99 0.16 12.79
C ASP A 288 20.71 -0.70 11.56
N GLU A 289 21.63 -1.64 11.29
CA GLU A 289 21.67 -2.47 10.09
C GLU A 289 20.42 -3.35 9.97
N LYS A 290 19.83 -3.74 11.10
CA LYS A 290 18.59 -4.52 11.15
C LYS A 290 17.40 -3.68 10.73
N LEU A 291 17.25 -2.49 11.28
CA LEU A 291 16.15 -1.60 10.90
C LEU A 291 16.31 -1.10 9.46
N PHE A 292 17.54 -0.79 9.04
CA PHE A 292 17.83 -0.38 7.67
C PHE A 292 17.52 -1.49 6.66
N SER A 293 17.99 -2.72 6.89
CA SER A 293 17.67 -3.85 6.03
C SER A 293 16.17 -4.16 6.04
N LEU A 294 15.49 -4.03 7.18
CA LEU A 294 14.04 -4.15 7.28
C LEU A 294 13.31 -3.10 6.46
N ALA A 295 13.79 -1.85 6.46
CA ALA A 295 13.21 -0.75 5.71
C ALA A 295 13.40 -0.93 4.19
N VAL A 296 14.63 -1.18 3.76
CA VAL A 296 14.96 -1.41 2.33
C VAL A 296 14.17 -2.59 1.77
N ARG A 297 14.24 -3.73 2.46
CA ARG A 297 13.52 -4.93 2.03
C ARG A 297 12.01 -4.77 2.16
N GLY A 298 11.56 -4.09 3.21
CA GLY A 298 10.15 -3.89 3.49
C GLY A 298 9.46 -2.96 2.51
N HIS A 299 10.19 -2.09 1.82
CA HIS A 299 9.64 -1.24 0.77
C HIS A 299 8.87 -2.05 -0.28
N TRP A 300 9.42 -3.20 -0.71
CA TRP A 300 8.78 -4.12 -1.66
C TRP A 300 7.38 -4.61 -1.26
N SER A 301 6.98 -4.48 0.01
CA SER A 301 5.61 -4.81 0.41
C SER A 301 4.55 -3.95 -0.29
N VAL A 302 4.87 -2.72 -0.69
CA VAL A 302 3.98 -1.86 -1.48
C VAL A 302 3.86 -2.38 -2.91
N GLU A 303 4.97 -2.82 -3.51
CA GLU A 303 4.96 -3.46 -4.84
C GLU A 303 4.20 -4.79 -4.82
N SER A 304 4.32 -5.57 -3.73
CA SER A 304 3.53 -6.79 -3.54
C SER A 304 2.04 -6.49 -3.45
N MET A 305 1.65 -5.40 -2.77
CA MET A 305 0.28 -4.93 -2.73
C MET A 305 -0.21 -4.49 -4.12
N HIS A 306 0.60 -3.75 -4.89
CA HIS A 306 0.32 -3.40 -6.29
C HIS A 306 0.11 -4.64 -7.17
N TRP A 307 0.95 -5.67 -7.03
CA TRP A 307 0.78 -6.94 -7.73
C TRP A 307 -0.54 -7.63 -7.39
N HIS A 308 -0.95 -7.61 -6.11
CA HIS A 308 -2.24 -8.16 -5.72
C HIS A 308 -3.41 -7.41 -6.37
N LEU A 309 -3.35 -6.07 -6.42
CA LEU A 309 -4.37 -5.30 -7.12
C LEU A 309 -4.49 -5.74 -8.60
N ASP A 310 -3.37 -5.91 -9.29
CA ASP A 310 -3.38 -6.30 -10.70
C ASP A 310 -3.77 -7.75 -10.95
N VAL A 311 -3.12 -8.69 -10.27
CA VAL A 311 -3.25 -10.11 -10.59
C VAL A 311 -4.38 -10.77 -9.81
N THR A 312 -4.61 -10.33 -8.57
CA THR A 312 -5.65 -10.90 -7.72
C THR A 312 -6.99 -10.22 -7.94
N PHE A 313 -7.03 -8.89 -8.07
CA PHE A 313 -8.27 -8.09 -8.22
C PHE A 313 -8.50 -7.56 -9.65
N LYS A 314 -7.67 -7.98 -10.60
CA LYS A 314 -7.77 -7.62 -12.02
C LYS A 314 -7.91 -6.11 -12.25
N GLU A 315 -7.25 -5.31 -11.44
CA GLU A 315 -7.40 -3.85 -11.47
C GLU A 315 -7.08 -3.26 -12.83
N ASP A 316 -5.96 -3.69 -13.42
CA ASP A 316 -5.55 -3.25 -14.75
C ASP A 316 -6.46 -3.75 -15.88
N ALA A 317 -7.37 -4.70 -15.64
CA ALA A 317 -8.39 -5.13 -16.62
C ALA A 317 -9.74 -4.42 -16.41
N ASN A 318 -9.94 -3.73 -15.29
CA ASN A 318 -11.20 -3.05 -15.01
C ASN A 318 -11.30 -1.74 -15.81
N THR A 319 -12.42 -1.57 -16.51
CA THR A 319 -12.66 -0.47 -17.46
C THR A 319 -13.55 0.64 -16.90
N THR A 320 -13.74 0.70 -15.58
CA THR A 320 -14.48 1.80 -14.93
C THR A 320 -13.87 3.12 -15.35
N LEU A 321 -14.61 3.96 -16.09
CA LEU A 321 -14.09 5.21 -16.65
C LEU A 321 -14.20 6.40 -15.71
N ASP A 322 -15.13 6.35 -14.74
CA ASP A 322 -15.25 7.38 -13.72
C ASP A 322 -14.07 7.30 -12.77
N LYS A 323 -13.33 8.40 -12.63
CA LYS A 323 -12.08 8.44 -11.88
C LYS A 323 -12.31 8.26 -10.39
N GLN A 324 -13.38 8.82 -9.87
CA GLN A 324 -13.71 8.76 -8.45
C GLN A 324 -14.25 7.37 -8.09
N ALA A 325 -15.08 6.77 -8.94
CA ALA A 325 -15.51 5.38 -8.78
C ALA A 325 -14.32 4.41 -8.82
N ALA A 326 -13.38 4.62 -9.74
CA ALA A 326 -12.16 3.82 -9.85
C ALA A 326 -11.26 3.95 -8.61
N GLU A 327 -11.09 5.18 -8.09
CA GLU A 327 -10.36 5.42 -6.84
C GLU A 327 -11.04 4.74 -5.64
N ASN A 328 -12.36 4.86 -5.53
CA ASN A 328 -13.11 4.21 -4.46
C ASN A 328 -13.06 2.69 -4.55
N LEU A 329 -13.12 2.12 -5.75
CA LEU A 329 -12.96 0.68 -5.94
C LEU A 329 -11.54 0.23 -5.56
N ASN A 330 -10.52 1.05 -5.84
CA ASN A 330 -9.15 0.78 -5.39
C ASN A 330 -9.03 0.78 -3.85
N ILE A 331 -9.75 1.67 -3.13
CA ILE A 331 -9.85 1.63 -1.67
C ILE A 331 -10.49 0.32 -1.21
N ILE A 332 -11.62 -0.09 -1.81
CA ILE A 332 -12.28 -1.37 -1.48
C ILE A 332 -11.34 -2.54 -1.71
N ARG A 333 -10.63 -2.61 -2.84
CA ARG A 333 -9.67 -3.70 -3.12
C ARG A 333 -8.56 -3.76 -2.07
N LYS A 334 -7.99 -2.62 -1.68
CA LYS A 334 -6.99 -2.54 -0.60
C LYS A 334 -7.56 -2.99 0.72
N TRP A 335 -8.82 -2.64 1.01
CA TRP A 335 -9.53 -3.13 2.19
C TRP A 335 -9.70 -4.65 2.14
N CYS A 336 -10.11 -5.21 1.01
CA CYS A 336 -10.17 -6.65 0.80
C CYS A 336 -8.80 -7.33 0.99
N ILE A 337 -7.71 -6.74 0.50
CA ILE A 337 -6.35 -7.27 0.74
C ILE A 337 -6.07 -7.39 2.24
N SER A 338 -6.37 -6.35 3.03
CA SER A 338 -6.14 -6.38 4.48
C SER A 338 -6.97 -7.48 5.14
N ILE A 339 -8.25 -7.61 4.80
CA ILE A 339 -9.15 -8.65 5.30
C ILE A 339 -8.62 -10.05 4.95
N LEU A 340 -8.23 -10.28 3.70
CA LEU A 340 -7.74 -11.58 3.24
C LEU A 340 -6.41 -11.98 3.90
N LYS A 341 -5.61 -11.02 4.36
CA LYS A 341 -4.43 -11.30 5.18
C LYS A 341 -4.82 -11.83 6.54
N MET A 342 -5.92 -11.40 7.14
CA MET A 342 -6.41 -11.97 8.40
C MET A 342 -6.94 -13.40 8.21
N VAL A 343 -7.50 -13.72 7.03
CA VAL A 343 -7.98 -15.09 6.71
C VAL A 343 -6.88 -16.16 6.78
N GLU A 344 -5.59 -15.78 6.75
CA GLU A 344 -4.49 -16.72 7.02
C GLU A 344 -4.61 -17.43 8.37
N ILE A 345 -5.31 -16.83 9.33
CA ILE A 345 -5.57 -17.39 10.67
C ILE A 345 -6.45 -18.64 10.57
N PHE A 346 -7.40 -18.69 9.63
CA PHE A 346 -8.38 -19.77 9.51
C PHE A 346 -7.99 -20.85 8.52
N ARG A 347 -7.29 -20.50 7.43
CA ARG A 347 -6.80 -21.46 6.43
C ARG A 347 -5.38 -21.10 5.97
N PRO A 348 -4.34 -21.60 6.68
CA PRO A 348 -2.96 -21.31 6.32
C PRO A 348 -2.61 -21.91 4.95
N ASN A 349 -1.62 -21.31 4.28
CA ASN A 349 -1.03 -21.78 3.01
C ASN A 349 -1.90 -21.66 1.73
N LEU A 350 -3.01 -20.92 1.76
CA LEU A 350 -3.73 -20.54 0.53
C LEU A 350 -3.18 -19.24 -0.07
N SER A 351 -2.94 -19.22 -1.37
CA SER A 351 -2.63 -17.97 -2.08
C SER A 351 -3.84 -17.03 -2.07
N MET A 352 -3.61 -15.72 -2.14
CA MET A 352 -4.69 -14.71 -2.13
C MET A 352 -5.78 -14.99 -3.17
N LYS A 353 -5.40 -15.41 -4.38
CA LYS A 353 -6.34 -15.83 -5.43
C LYS A 353 -7.20 -17.02 -5.00
N LYS A 354 -6.61 -18.03 -4.36
CA LYS A 354 -7.35 -19.19 -3.83
C LYS A 354 -8.25 -18.80 -2.67
N LYS A 355 -7.84 -17.87 -1.80
CA LYS A 355 -8.69 -17.36 -0.71
C LYS A 355 -9.97 -16.73 -1.27
N ARG A 356 -9.87 -15.81 -2.24
CA ARG A 356 -11.04 -15.21 -2.90
C ARG A 356 -11.93 -16.26 -3.56
N PHE A 357 -11.34 -17.21 -4.26
CA PHE A 357 -12.09 -18.31 -4.87
C PHE A 357 -12.86 -19.15 -3.85
N VAL A 358 -12.22 -19.51 -2.73
CA VAL A 358 -12.87 -20.27 -1.66
C VAL A 358 -14.00 -19.46 -1.02
N ILE A 359 -13.79 -18.15 -0.79
CA ILE A 359 -14.87 -17.25 -0.30
C ILE A 359 -16.02 -17.23 -1.31
N SER A 360 -15.76 -17.16 -2.61
CA SER A 360 -16.82 -17.18 -3.63
C SER A 360 -17.65 -18.47 -3.67
N MET A 361 -17.11 -19.58 -3.15
CA MET A 361 -17.85 -20.86 -3.08
C MET A 361 -18.86 -20.88 -1.93
N ASN A 362 -18.57 -20.19 -0.83
CA ASN A 362 -19.49 -20.03 0.29
C ASN A 362 -19.25 -18.68 0.98
N PRO A 363 -19.74 -17.57 0.39
CA PRO A 363 -19.51 -16.24 0.96
C PRO A 363 -20.03 -16.13 2.39
N GLU A 364 -21.14 -16.81 2.69
CA GLU A 364 -21.83 -16.71 3.97
C GLU A 364 -20.97 -17.20 5.13
N GLU A 365 -20.42 -18.40 5.00
CA GLU A 365 -19.57 -19.03 6.02
C GLU A 365 -18.28 -18.23 6.24
N PHE A 366 -17.61 -17.82 5.17
CA PHE A 366 -16.29 -17.18 5.28
C PHE A 366 -16.37 -15.74 5.73
N LEU A 367 -17.35 -14.99 5.23
CA LEU A 367 -17.54 -13.62 5.68
C LEU A 367 -17.94 -13.60 7.15
N GLU A 368 -18.83 -14.50 7.62
CA GLU A 368 -19.12 -14.60 9.06
C GLU A 368 -17.87 -14.88 9.91
N GLN A 369 -16.95 -15.74 9.46
CA GLN A 369 -15.68 -15.99 10.16
C GLN A 369 -14.77 -14.76 10.24
N VAL A 370 -14.68 -14.00 9.14
CA VAL A 370 -13.91 -12.75 9.08
C VAL A 370 -14.53 -11.65 9.95
N LEU A 371 -15.86 -11.59 10.01
CA LEU A 371 -16.61 -10.51 10.65
C LEU A 371 -16.79 -10.72 12.16
N ASN A 372 -16.55 -11.94 12.66
CA ASN A 372 -16.56 -12.33 14.08
C ASN A 372 -15.18 -12.21 14.77
N PHE A 373 -14.16 -11.75 14.05
CA PHE A 373 -12.88 -11.31 14.61
C PHE A 373 -12.99 -9.84 15.03
#